data_AF-K1TWS2-F1
#
_entry.id   AF-K1TWS2-F1
#
_cell.length_a   1.000
_cell.length_b   1.000
_cell.length_c   1.000
_cell.angle_alpha   90.00
_cell.angle_beta   90.00
_cell.angle_gamma   90.00
#
_symmetry.space_group_name_H-M   'P 1'
#
loop_
_entity.id
_entity.type
_entity.pdbx_description
1 polymer ?
#
loop_
_entity_poly.entity_id
_entity_poly.type
_entity_poly.pdbx_seq_one_letter_code
_entity_poly.pdbx_strand_id
1 'polypeptide(L)'
;KRSVAIDKILTGKYTALPCFAGIMALVFWLTFGVVGSTLSDWMTLGIDWFTGVVDRALTAYQINPVVHSLVIDGIFAGVGSVLSFLPTIVILFFFLSILEDTGYMARVAFVMDKLLRRIGLSGRSFVPMLVGFGCSVPAIMATRTLSSERDRRMTILLTPFMSCSAKLPIYALFTAAFFPRVWRAPVMIFLYLFGILCGILYSLILKQTCFRGEPVPFVMELPNYRLPSPKSVGQLIWEKARDFIQRAFTIIFVATVVIWFLQTFDTRL
;
A
#
# COMPACT_ATOMS: atom_id res chain seq x y z
N LYS A 1 -25.31 21.44 14.03
CA LYS A 1 -25.66 22.23 12.80
C LYS A 1 -24.57 22.18 11.72
N ARG A 2 -23.27 22.43 12.02
CA ARG A 2 -22.16 22.30 11.03
C ARG A 2 -21.99 20.89 10.43
N SER A 3 -22.12 19.83 11.24
CA SER A 3 -21.96 18.44 10.79
C SER A 3 -23.01 18.00 9.79
N VAL A 4 -24.27 18.44 9.95
CA VAL A 4 -25.41 18.04 9.10
C VAL A 4 -25.32 18.62 7.69
N ALA A 5 -24.80 19.85 7.55
CA ALA A 5 -24.61 20.48 6.23
C ALA A 5 -23.48 19.81 5.44
N ILE A 6 -22.38 19.46 6.13
CA ILE A 6 -21.26 18.73 5.56
C ILE A 6 -21.69 17.31 5.18
N ASP A 7 -22.49 16.64 6.02
CA ASP A 7 -23.02 15.31 5.73
C ASP A 7 -23.93 15.30 4.50
N LYS A 8 -24.72 16.35 4.25
CA LYS A 8 -25.60 16.40 3.07
C LYS A 8 -24.83 16.36 1.74
N ILE A 9 -23.62 16.91 1.71
CA ILE A 9 -22.71 16.85 0.56
C ILE A 9 -21.89 15.56 0.56
N LEU A 10 -21.32 15.18 1.72
CA LEU A 10 -20.39 14.04 1.84
C LEU A 10 -21.08 12.67 1.87
N THR A 11 -22.35 12.58 2.25
CA THR A 11 -23.12 11.32 2.37
C THR A 11 -24.35 11.27 1.45
N GLY A 12 -24.51 12.24 0.55
CA GLY A 12 -25.58 12.23 -0.44
C GLY A 12 -25.49 11.02 -1.36
N LYS A 13 -26.64 10.43 -1.72
CA LYS A 13 -26.76 9.18 -2.52
C LYS A 13 -25.93 9.19 -3.83
N TYR A 14 -25.77 10.36 -4.45
CA TYR A 14 -25.01 10.54 -5.69
C TYR A 14 -23.72 11.36 -5.52
N THR A 15 -23.58 12.12 -4.43
CA THR A 15 -22.42 13.00 -4.19
C THR A 15 -21.34 12.35 -3.33
N ALA A 16 -21.68 11.32 -2.55
CA ALA A 16 -20.75 10.63 -1.67
C ALA A 16 -19.64 9.90 -2.44
N LEU A 17 -19.99 9.15 -3.50
CA LEU A 17 -19.01 8.38 -4.29
C LEU A 17 -18.02 9.30 -5.03
N PRO A 18 -18.46 10.34 -5.77
CA PRO A 18 -17.54 11.23 -6.47
C PRO A 18 -16.69 12.06 -5.51
N CYS A 19 -17.26 12.53 -4.39
CA CYS A 19 -16.49 13.28 -3.40
C CYS A 19 -15.42 12.40 -2.75
N PHE A 20 -15.76 11.16 -2.42
CA PHE A 20 -14.80 10.17 -1.93
C PHE A 20 -13.68 9.91 -2.94
N ALA A 21 -14.03 9.67 -4.20
CA ALA A 21 -13.07 9.46 -5.27
C ALA A 21 -12.16 10.69 -5.44
N GLY A 22 -12.69 11.91 -5.33
CA GLY A 22 -11.91 13.15 -5.39
C GLY A 22 -10.95 13.31 -4.21
N ILE A 23 -11.40 13.04 -2.98
CA ILE A 23 -10.54 13.09 -1.78
C ILE A 23 -9.44 12.04 -1.88
N MET A 24 -9.77 10.81 -2.28
CA MET A 24 -8.78 9.76 -2.47
C MET A 24 -7.81 10.05 -3.60
N ALA A 25 -8.30 10.60 -4.72
CA ALA A 25 -7.43 11.04 -5.81
C ALA A 25 -6.45 12.12 -5.33
N LEU A 26 -6.91 13.07 -4.51
CA LEU A 26 -6.05 14.10 -3.92
C LEU A 26 -5.02 13.47 -2.96
N VAL A 27 -5.44 12.58 -2.05
CA VAL A 27 -4.51 11.89 -1.15
C VAL A 27 -3.48 11.08 -1.92
N PHE A 28 -3.88 10.33 -2.94
CA PHE A 28 -2.96 9.56 -3.76
C PHE A 28 -2.04 10.45 -4.60
N TRP A 29 -2.54 11.56 -5.13
CA TRP A 29 -1.74 12.52 -5.87
C TRP A 29 -0.71 13.23 -4.99
N LEU A 30 -1.07 13.63 -3.78
CA LEU A 30 -0.13 14.19 -2.81
C LEU A 30 0.89 13.15 -2.35
N THR A 31 0.45 11.92 -2.08
CA THR A 31 1.30 10.85 -1.59
C THR A 31 2.27 10.35 -2.66
N PHE A 32 1.79 9.93 -3.83
CA PHE A 32 2.61 9.29 -4.85
C PHE A 32 3.12 10.25 -5.94
N GLY A 33 2.49 11.42 -6.08
CA GLY A 33 2.79 12.35 -7.17
C GLY A 33 3.72 13.49 -6.78
N VAL A 34 3.40 14.22 -5.71
CA VAL A 34 4.10 15.47 -5.35
C VAL A 34 4.98 15.32 -4.12
N VAL A 35 4.39 14.97 -2.97
CA VAL A 35 5.11 15.04 -1.69
C VAL A 35 5.92 13.77 -1.45
N GLY A 36 5.33 12.59 -1.66
CA GLY A 36 6.04 11.34 -1.38
C GLY A 36 7.00 10.89 -2.47
N SER A 37 6.84 11.35 -3.72
CA SER A 37 7.86 11.18 -4.77
C SER A 37 9.08 12.05 -4.47
N THR A 38 8.88 13.34 -4.19
CA THR A 38 9.99 14.26 -3.88
C THR A 38 10.77 13.84 -2.64
N LEU A 39 10.08 13.42 -1.57
CA LEU A 39 10.78 12.87 -0.40
C LEU A 39 11.49 11.54 -0.69
N SER A 40 10.90 10.67 -1.51
CA SER A 40 11.54 9.42 -1.95
C SER A 40 12.80 9.70 -2.75
N ASP A 41 12.76 10.67 -3.67
CA ASP A 41 13.89 11.06 -4.49
C ASP A 41 15.01 11.65 -3.63
N TRP A 42 14.68 12.49 -2.65
CA TRP A 42 15.66 13.03 -1.69
C TRP A 42 16.30 11.94 -0.84
N MET A 43 15.50 10.96 -0.40
CA MET A 43 16.02 9.82 0.33
C MET A 43 16.95 8.97 -0.55
N THR A 44 16.59 8.78 -1.82
CA THR A 44 17.41 8.05 -2.81
C THR A 44 18.75 8.75 -3.02
N LEU A 45 18.75 10.08 -3.22
CA LEU A 45 19.98 10.87 -3.34
C LEU A 45 20.89 10.74 -2.09
N GLY A 46 20.30 10.73 -0.90
CA GLY A 46 21.04 10.53 0.35
C GLY A 46 21.66 9.13 0.45
N ILE A 47 20.91 8.11 0.03
CA ILE A 47 21.39 6.72 -0.02
C ILE A 47 22.49 6.57 -1.07
N ASP A 48 22.33 7.15 -2.26
CA ASP A 48 23.30 7.08 -3.35
C ASP A 48 24.61 7.80 -2.98
N TRP A 49 24.51 8.96 -2.32
CA TRP A 49 25.67 9.66 -1.79
C TRP A 49 26.43 8.81 -0.78
N PHE A 50 25.73 8.20 0.19
CA PHE A 50 26.34 7.35 1.20
C PHE A 50 26.95 6.09 0.58
N THR A 51 26.24 5.47 -0.37
CA THR A 51 26.72 4.31 -1.14
C THR A 51 28.00 4.66 -1.90
N GLY A 52 28.06 5.83 -2.53
CA GLY A 52 29.27 6.30 -3.23
C GLY A 52 30.46 6.58 -2.30
N VAL A 53 30.22 7.01 -1.05
CA VAL A 53 31.29 7.13 -0.05
C VAL A 53 31.83 5.77 0.35
N VAL A 54 30.94 4.80 0.57
CA VAL A 54 31.32 3.42 0.93
C VAL A 54 32.05 2.73 -0.22
N ASP A 55 31.58 2.90 -1.46
CA ASP A 55 32.20 2.38 -2.69
C ASP A 55 33.66 2.85 -2.84
N ARG A 56 33.90 4.16 -2.69
CA ARG A 56 35.25 4.73 -2.73
C ARG A 56 36.13 4.22 -1.59
N ALA A 57 35.57 4.05 -0.39
CA ALA A 57 36.31 3.50 0.74
C ALA A 57 36.70 2.02 0.48
N LEU A 58 35.76 1.20 0.03
CA LEU A 58 36.01 -0.21 -0.28
C LEU A 58 37.06 -0.37 -1.40
N THR A 59 36.99 0.48 -2.43
CA THR A 59 37.96 0.53 -3.54
C THR A 59 39.35 0.95 -3.04
N ALA A 60 39.44 1.93 -2.15
CA ALA A 60 40.71 2.37 -1.55
C ALA A 60 41.38 1.29 -0.70
N TYR A 61 40.57 0.46 -0.02
CA TYR A 61 41.06 -0.69 0.76
C TYR A 61 41.35 -1.94 -0.08
N GLN A 62 41.15 -1.90 -1.41
CA GLN A 62 41.39 -3.03 -2.34
C GLN A 62 40.72 -4.34 -1.89
N ILE A 63 39.49 -4.24 -1.38
CA ILE A 63 38.72 -5.41 -0.94
C ILE A 63 38.35 -6.28 -2.15
N ASN A 64 38.28 -7.60 -1.92
CA ASN A 64 37.95 -8.58 -2.95
C ASN A 64 36.67 -8.15 -3.74
N PRO A 65 36.69 -8.20 -5.09
CA PRO A 65 35.59 -7.76 -5.95
C PRO A 65 34.25 -8.45 -5.64
N VAL A 66 34.28 -9.69 -5.13
CA VAL A 66 33.08 -10.43 -4.71
C VAL A 66 32.44 -9.80 -3.46
N VAL A 67 33.25 -9.39 -2.49
CA VAL A 67 32.74 -8.73 -1.28
C VAL A 67 32.28 -7.31 -1.60
N HIS A 68 33.00 -6.64 -2.50
CA HIS A 68 32.63 -5.31 -2.97
C HIS A 68 31.23 -5.29 -3.62
N SER A 69 31.00 -6.18 -4.59
CA SER A 69 29.70 -6.31 -5.27
C SER A 69 28.58 -6.78 -4.34
N LEU A 70 28.85 -7.66 -3.37
CA LEU A 70 27.85 -8.02 -2.35
C LEU A 70 27.36 -6.81 -1.56
N VAL A 71 28.30 -5.96 -1.13
CA VAL A 71 27.96 -4.80 -0.31
C VAL A 71 27.22 -3.75 -1.15
N ILE A 72 27.78 -3.34 -2.28
CA ILE A 72 27.21 -2.26 -3.11
C ILE A 72 25.96 -2.73 -3.86
N ASP A 73 26.07 -3.77 -4.69
CA ASP A 73 24.99 -4.21 -5.58
C ASP A 73 23.97 -5.10 -4.88
N GLY A 74 24.39 -5.88 -3.87
CA GLY A 74 23.49 -6.73 -3.10
C GLY A 74 22.76 -5.97 -1.99
N ILE A 75 23.52 -5.44 -1.03
CA ILE A 75 22.98 -4.85 0.20
C ILE A 75 22.50 -3.42 -0.05
N PHE A 76 23.38 -2.53 -0.52
CA PHE A 76 23.04 -1.11 -0.66
C PHE A 76 21.95 -0.86 -1.72
N ALA A 77 22.04 -1.47 -2.90
CA ALA A 77 21.00 -1.32 -3.91
C ALA A 77 19.65 -1.91 -3.45
N GLY A 78 19.69 -3.10 -2.86
CA GLY A 78 18.49 -3.79 -2.37
C GLY A 78 17.80 -3.05 -1.23
N VAL A 79 18.53 -2.81 -0.14
CA VAL A 79 18.00 -2.11 1.04
C VAL A 79 17.68 -0.65 0.73
N GLY A 80 18.51 0.01 -0.10
CA GLY A 80 18.33 1.39 -0.53
C GLY A 80 17.01 1.60 -1.26
N SER A 81 16.67 0.68 -2.17
CA SER A 81 15.41 0.72 -2.91
C SER A 81 14.17 0.63 -2.01
N VAL A 82 14.28 -0.02 -0.85
CA VAL A 82 13.16 -0.19 0.08
C VAL A 82 13.05 0.99 1.03
N LEU A 83 14.20 1.47 1.51
CA LEU A 83 14.26 2.66 2.33
C LEU A 83 13.65 3.86 1.60
N SER A 84 13.95 4.04 0.30
CA SER A 84 13.38 5.14 -0.48
C SER A 84 11.85 5.14 -0.55
N PHE A 85 11.16 4.00 -0.40
CA PHE A 85 9.70 3.94 -0.34
C PHE A 85 9.11 4.34 1.03
N LEU A 86 9.92 4.37 2.10
CA LEU A 86 9.46 4.67 3.46
C LEU A 86 8.74 6.03 3.58
N PRO A 87 9.26 7.14 3.01
CA PRO A 87 8.61 8.45 3.12
C PRO A 87 7.23 8.47 2.47
N THR A 88 7.09 7.83 1.31
CA THR A 88 5.82 7.72 0.60
C THR A 88 4.78 6.99 1.45
N ILE A 89 5.17 5.90 2.12
CA ILE A 89 4.30 5.14 3.03
C ILE A 89 3.91 5.99 4.24
N VAL A 90 4.86 6.71 4.84
CA VAL A 90 4.62 7.60 5.99
C VAL A 90 3.59 8.69 5.65
N ILE A 91 3.72 9.32 4.49
CA ILE A 91 2.78 10.35 4.02
C ILE A 91 1.39 9.76 3.78
N LEU A 92 1.31 8.54 3.22
CA LEU A 92 0.03 7.88 3.04
C LEU A 92 -0.68 7.67 4.37
N PHE A 93 0.03 7.14 5.37
CA PHE A 93 -0.53 6.94 6.71
C PHE A 93 -0.91 8.24 7.39
N PHE A 94 -0.14 9.30 7.19
CA PHE A 94 -0.49 10.63 7.68
C PHE A 94 -1.88 11.06 7.16
N PHE A 95 -2.11 10.98 5.85
CA PHE A 95 -3.41 11.33 5.28
C PHE A 95 -4.53 10.36 5.69
N LEU A 96 -4.25 9.06 5.73
CA LEU A 96 -5.25 8.08 6.18
C LEU A 96 -5.63 8.28 7.65
N SER A 97 -4.68 8.58 8.52
CA SER A 97 -4.93 8.89 9.94
C SER A 97 -5.82 10.13 10.09
N ILE A 98 -5.61 11.16 9.27
CA ILE A 98 -6.48 12.35 9.25
C ILE A 98 -7.91 11.97 8.84
N LEU A 99 -8.08 11.13 7.82
CA LEU A 99 -9.40 10.69 7.36
C LEU A 99 -10.10 9.76 8.36
N GLU A 100 -9.33 9.00 9.13
CA GLU A 100 -9.82 8.12 10.19
C GLU A 100 -10.27 8.92 11.42
N ASP A 101 -9.42 9.82 11.93
CA ASP A 101 -9.71 10.68 13.09
C ASP A 101 -10.88 11.65 12.87
N THR A 102 -11.06 12.12 11.64
CA THR A 102 -12.22 12.95 11.26
C THR A 102 -13.54 12.17 11.23
N GLY A 103 -13.50 10.84 11.32
CA GLY A 103 -14.67 9.98 11.21
C GLY A 103 -15.24 9.89 9.79
N TYR A 104 -14.52 10.41 8.78
CA TYR A 104 -14.93 10.31 7.38
C TYR A 104 -14.92 8.86 6.89
N MET A 105 -13.91 8.08 7.31
CA MET A 105 -13.82 6.63 7.00
C MET A 105 -15.05 5.84 7.46
N ALA A 106 -15.62 6.16 8.64
CA ALA A 106 -16.83 5.52 9.14
C ALA A 106 -18.06 5.78 8.25
N ARG A 107 -18.18 7.01 7.73
CA ARG A 107 -19.28 7.40 6.82
C ARG A 107 -19.14 6.77 5.45
N VAL A 108 -17.92 6.72 4.92
CA VAL A 108 -17.65 6.05 3.65
C VAL A 108 -17.94 4.56 3.76
N ALA A 109 -17.53 3.90 4.84
CA ALA A 109 -17.85 2.50 5.10
C ALA A 109 -19.37 2.25 5.07
N PHE A 110 -20.19 3.17 5.61
CA PHE A 110 -21.64 3.09 5.54
C PHE A 110 -22.18 3.18 4.10
N VAL A 111 -21.68 4.14 3.30
CA VAL A 111 -22.08 4.29 1.88
C VAL A 111 -21.66 3.06 1.06
N MET A 112 -20.49 2.49 1.37
CA MET A 112 -19.91 1.34 0.69
C MET A 112 -20.54 0.01 1.09
N ASP A 113 -21.21 -0.07 2.25
CA ASP A 113 -21.79 -1.31 2.77
C ASP A 113 -22.74 -1.98 1.77
N LYS A 114 -23.61 -1.21 1.13
CA LYS A 114 -24.57 -1.75 0.14
C LYS A 114 -23.88 -2.39 -1.07
N LEU A 115 -22.74 -1.84 -1.51
CA LEU A 115 -21.96 -2.37 -2.64
C LEU A 115 -21.19 -3.62 -2.22
N LEU A 116 -20.46 -3.53 -1.10
CA LEU A 116 -19.63 -4.63 -0.59
C LEU A 116 -20.47 -5.84 -0.17
N ARG A 117 -21.67 -5.62 0.38
CA ARG A 117 -22.60 -6.70 0.76
C ARG A 117 -23.05 -7.55 -0.42
N ARG A 118 -23.12 -6.99 -1.65
CA ARG A 118 -23.37 -7.78 -2.87
C ARG A 118 -22.25 -8.79 -3.11
N ILE A 119 -21.00 -8.34 -2.90
CA ILE A 119 -19.78 -9.12 -3.11
C ILE A 119 -19.48 -10.06 -1.91
N GLY A 120 -20.19 -9.89 -0.79
CA GLY A 120 -20.12 -10.76 0.39
C GLY A 120 -19.28 -10.20 1.56
N LEU A 121 -18.89 -8.93 1.49
CA LEU A 121 -18.09 -8.24 2.52
C LEU A 121 -18.96 -7.26 3.33
N SER A 122 -18.51 -6.91 4.53
CA SER A 122 -19.09 -5.80 5.29
C SER A 122 -18.45 -4.46 4.89
N GLY A 123 -19.19 -3.36 5.09
CA GLY A 123 -18.66 -2.02 4.89
C GLY A 123 -17.39 -1.71 5.70
N ARG A 124 -17.17 -2.39 6.83
CA ARG A 124 -15.93 -2.26 7.63
C ARG A 124 -14.69 -2.74 6.88
N SER A 125 -14.83 -3.72 5.98
CA SER A 125 -13.72 -4.23 5.17
C SER A 125 -13.22 -3.22 4.14
N PHE A 126 -13.99 -2.16 3.86
CA PHE A 126 -13.60 -1.13 2.91
C PHE A 126 -12.35 -0.38 3.36
N VAL A 127 -12.23 -0.04 4.65
CA VAL A 127 -11.10 0.74 5.17
C VAL A 127 -9.78 -0.03 5.02
N PRO A 128 -9.64 -1.30 5.46
CA PRO A 128 -8.43 -2.08 5.18
C PRO A 128 -8.15 -2.29 3.69
N MET A 129 -9.18 -2.51 2.87
CA MET A 129 -9.03 -2.66 1.41
C MET A 129 -8.45 -1.40 0.76
N LEU A 130 -8.91 -0.22 1.19
CA LEU A 130 -8.41 1.06 0.72
C LEU A 130 -6.93 1.26 1.06
N VAL A 131 -6.56 0.94 2.31
CA VAL A 131 -5.15 0.95 2.77
C VAL A 131 -4.30 0.01 1.91
N GLY A 132 -4.90 -1.08 1.40
CA GLY A 132 -4.25 -2.08 0.55
C GLY A 132 -3.74 -1.55 -0.79
N PHE A 133 -4.36 -0.51 -1.35
CA PHE A 133 -3.84 0.20 -2.53
C PHE A 133 -2.53 0.95 -2.23
N GLY A 134 -2.29 1.31 -0.98
CA GLY A 134 -1.04 1.87 -0.54
C GLY A 134 0.01 0.79 -0.30
N CYS A 135 -0.23 -0.02 0.72
CA CYS A 135 0.66 -1.10 1.11
C CYS A 135 -0.14 -2.28 1.68
N SER A 136 0.18 -3.49 1.23
CA SER A 136 -0.55 -4.70 1.64
C SER A 136 -0.28 -5.09 3.10
N VAL A 137 0.92 -4.83 3.63
CA VAL A 137 1.29 -5.17 5.02
C VAL A 137 0.37 -4.50 6.05
N PRO A 138 0.22 -3.16 6.08
CA PRO A 138 -0.66 -2.51 7.04
C PRO A 138 -2.13 -2.72 6.75
N ALA A 139 -2.51 -2.93 5.49
CA ALA A 139 -3.87 -3.32 5.15
C ALA A 139 -4.25 -4.64 5.82
N ILE A 140 -3.38 -5.66 5.75
CA ILE A 140 -3.56 -6.93 6.44
C ILE A 140 -3.63 -6.71 7.96
N MET A 141 -2.75 -5.88 8.53
CA MET A 141 -2.80 -5.58 9.98
C MET A 141 -4.09 -4.87 10.40
N ALA A 142 -4.60 -3.95 9.58
CA ALA A 142 -5.84 -3.21 9.84
C ALA A 142 -7.07 -4.13 9.85
N THR A 143 -7.04 -5.28 9.18
CA THR A 143 -8.15 -6.25 9.22
C THR A 143 -8.43 -6.80 10.63
N ARG A 144 -7.51 -6.66 11.60
CA ARG A 144 -7.70 -7.10 12.99
C ARG A 144 -8.84 -6.37 13.71
N THR A 145 -9.28 -5.21 13.22
CA THR A 145 -10.41 -4.45 13.78
C THR A 145 -11.78 -4.98 13.32
N LEU A 146 -11.81 -5.91 12.37
CA LEU A 146 -13.04 -6.56 11.90
C LEU A 146 -13.55 -7.53 12.98
N SER A 147 -14.81 -7.35 13.37
CA SER A 147 -15.47 -8.17 14.39
C SER A 147 -15.77 -9.60 13.93
N SER A 148 -15.90 -9.80 12.62
CA SER A 148 -16.15 -11.10 12.00
C SER A 148 -14.85 -11.73 11.52
N GLU A 149 -14.56 -12.94 12.00
CA GLU A 149 -13.42 -13.73 11.55
C GLU A 149 -13.50 -14.04 10.04
N ARG A 150 -14.73 -14.24 9.54
CA ARG A 150 -14.99 -14.45 8.11
C ARG A 150 -14.60 -13.23 7.29
N ASP A 151 -15.08 -12.05 7.69
CA ASP A 151 -14.79 -10.79 6.98
C ASP A 151 -13.30 -10.49 7.04
N ARG A 152 -12.66 -10.76 8.19
CA ARG A 152 -11.21 -10.63 8.37
C ARG A 152 -10.42 -11.46 7.38
N ARG A 153 -10.65 -12.78 7.35
CA ARG A 153 -9.94 -13.70 6.45
C ARG A 153 -10.20 -13.37 4.98
N MET A 154 -11.44 -13.06 4.64
CA MET A 154 -11.81 -12.69 3.27
C MET A 154 -11.12 -11.39 2.83
N THR A 155 -11.05 -10.39 3.71
CA THR A 155 -10.34 -9.12 3.43
C THR A 155 -8.83 -9.35 3.27
N ILE A 156 -8.21 -10.19 4.12
CA ILE A 156 -6.79 -10.56 4.00
C ILE A 156 -6.52 -11.21 2.64
N LEU A 157 -7.36 -12.16 2.21
CA LEU A 157 -7.20 -12.87 0.93
C LEU A 157 -7.44 -11.98 -0.30
N LEU A 158 -8.23 -10.91 -0.15
CA LEU A 158 -8.51 -9.96 -1.23
C LEU A 158 -7.48 -8.82 -1.31
N THR A 159 -6.72 -8.57 -0.23
CA THR A 159 -5.71 -7.51 -0.18
C THR A 159 -4.64 -7.63 -1.28
N PRO A 160 -4.13 -8.83 -1.62
CA PRO A 160 -3.18 -9.01 -2.72
C PRO A 160 -3.72 -8.64 -4.11
N PHE A 161 -5.04 -8.64 -4.32
CA PHE A 161 -5.62 -8.21 -5.61
C PHE A 161 -5.64 -6.68 -5.75
N MET A 162 -5.48 -5.94 -4.64
CA MET A 162 -5.26 -4.51 -4.69
C MET A 162 -3.85 -4.25 -5.21
N SER A 163 -3.75 -3.54 -6.33
CA SER A 163 -2.46 -3.18 -6.91
C SER A 163 -1.89 -2.00 -6.14
N CYS A 164 -0.71 -2.19 -5.55
CA CYS A 164 0.03 -1.15 -4.82
C CYS A 164 1.12 -0.54 -5.70
N SER A 165 1.67 0.61 -5.28
CA SER A 165 2.76 1.30 -6.01
C SER A 165 3.95 0.37 -6.30
N ALA A 166 4.27 -0.55 -5.39
CA ALA A 166 5.35 -1.52 -5.56
C ALA A 166 5.12 -2.54 -6.70
N LYS A 167 3.88 -2.76 -7.14
CA LYS A 167 3.58 -3.65 -8.28
C LYS A 167 3.69 -2.94 -9.63
N LEU A 168 3.62 -1.61 -9.65
CA LEU A 168 3.71 -0.83 -10.89
C LEU A 168 5.06 -1.01 -11.61
N PRO A 169 6.23 -1.00 -10.93
CA PRO A 169 7.51 -1.31 -11.57
C PRO A 169 7.55 -2.70 -12.21
N ILE A 170 6.93 -3.69 -11.57
CA ILE A 170 6.84 -5.06 -12.09
C ILE A 170 5.98 -5.08 -13.36
N TYR A 171 4.80 -4.45 -13.32
CA TYR A 171 3.96 -4.32 -14.51
C TYR A 171 4.67 -3.53 -15.62
N ALA A 172 5.41 -2.48 -15.28
CA ALA A 172 6.20 -1.69 -16.22
C ALA A 172 7.30 -2.54 -16.87
N LEU A 173 8.01 -3.37 -16.09
CA LEU A 173 9.04 -4.27 -16.59
C LEU A 173 8.46 -5.29 -17.58
N PHE A 174 7.39 -6.00 -17.19
CA PHE A 174 6.75 -6.99 -18.07
C PHE A 174 6.16 -6.33 -19.32
N THR A 175 5.50 -5.19 -19.18
CA THR A 175 4.93 -4.49 -20.35
C THR A 175 6.02 -3.94 -21.27
N ALA A 176 7.16 -3.49 -20.71
CA ALA A 176 8.31 -3.05 -21.51
C ALA A 176 8.99 -4.19 -22.27
N ALA A 177 9.07 -5.37 -21.67
CA ALA A 177 9.71 -6.56 -22.25
C ALA A 177 8.85 -7.21 -23.35
N PHE A 178 7.55 -7.34 -23.14
CA PHE A 178 6.67 -8.11 -24.04
C PHE A 178 5.88 -7.27 -25.04
N PHE A 179 5.68 -5.97 -24.81
CA PHE A 179 4.79 -5.14 -25.64
C PHE A 179 5.48 -3.90 -26.25
N PRO A 180 5.14 -3.55 -27.51
CA PRO A 180 5.57 -2.30 -28.13
C PRO A 180 5.10 -1.08 -27.34
N ARG A 181 5.84 0.04 -27.46
CA ARG A 181 5.61 1.27 -26.67
C ARG A 181 4.16 1.78 -26.70
N VAL A 182 3.47 1.61 -27.83
CA VAL A 182 2.06 2.01 -28.03
C VAL A 182 1.10 1.22 -27.14
N TRP A 183 1.39 -0.07 -26.88
CA TRP A 183 0.51 -0.97 -26.14
C TRP A 183 0.81 -1.04 -24.64
N ARG A 184 1.91 -0.45 -24.16
CA ARG A 184 2.31 -0.53 -22.74
C ARG A 184 1.26 0.06 -21.80
N ALA A 185 0.78 1.28 -22.07
CA ALA A 185 -0.22 1.93 -21.23
C ALA A 185 -1.58 1.20 -21.23
N PRO A 186 -2.16 0.79 -22.39
CA PRO A 186 -3.36 -0.03 -22.43
C PRO A 186 -3.22 -1.35 -21.64
N VAL A 187 -2.09 -2.05 -21.78
CA VAL A 187 -1.86 -3.32 -21.08
C VAL A 187 -1.74 -3.11 -19.57
N MET A 188 -1.08 -2.04 -19.10
CA MET A 188 -1.03 -1.70 -17.67
C MET A 188 -2.42 -1.42 -17.10
N ILE A 189 -3.26 -0.66 -17.82
CA ILE A 189 -4.65 -0.40 -17.43
C ILE A 189 -5.45 -1.70 -17.38
N PHE A 190 -5.29 -2.56 -18.38
CA PHE A 190 -5.93 -3.86 -18.44
C PHE A 190 -5.53 -4.74 -17.25
N LEU A 191 -4.24 -4.85 -16.91
CA LEU A 191 -3.76 -5.61 -15.75
C LEU A 191 -4.36 -5.10 -14.43
N TYR A 192 -4.51 -3.78 -14.30
CA TYR A 192 -5.11 -3.17 -13.11
C TYR A 192 -6.60 -3.52 -12.98
N LEU A 193 -7.37 -3.36 -14.08
CA LEU A 193 -8.78 -3.72 -14.13
C LEU A 193 -8.99 -5.23 -13.95
N PHE A 194 -8.11 -6.04 -14.54
CA PHE A 194 -8.12 -7.48 -14.42
C PHE A 194 -7.87 -7.93 -12.98
N GLY A 195 -6.94 -7.30 -12.26
CA GLY A 195 -6.72 -7.56 -10.83
C GLY A 195 -7.97 -7.31 -9.98
N ILE A 196 -8.67 -6.19 -10.23
CA ILE A 196 -9.94 -5.86 -9.55
C ILE A 196 -11.02 -6.90 -9.89
N LEU A 197 -11.14 -7.27 -11.16
CA LEU A 197 -12.13 -8.25 -11.62
C LEU A 197 -11.87 -9.64 -11.02
N CYS A 198 -10.62 -10.08 -10.98
CA CYS A 198 -10.20 -11.31 -10.31
C CYS A 198 -10.50 -11.26 -8.80
N GLY A 199 -10.26 -10.12 -8.14
CA GLY A 199 -10.63 -9.95 -6.73
C GLY A 199 -12.14 -10.07 -6.49
N ILE A 200 -12.97 -9.45 -7.35
CA ILE A 200 -14.43 -9.58 -7.29
C ILE A 200 -14.86 -11.03 -7.49
N LEU A 201 -14.32 -11.71 -8.51
CA LEU A 201 -14.64 -13.10 -8.80
C LEU A 201 -14.25 -14.02 -7.64
N TYR A 202 -13.04 -13.86 -7.12
CA TYR A 202 -12.53 -14.62 -5.97
C TYR A 202 -13.40 -14.41 -4.73
N SER A 203 -13.82 -13.16 -4.47
CA SER A 203 -14.75 -12.82 -3.39
C SER A 203 -16.09 -13.56 -3.52
N LEU A 204 -16.66 -13.62 -4.73
CA LEU A 204 -17.91 -14.32 -4.99
C LEU A 204 -17.78 -15.84 -4.83
N ILE A 205 -16.67 -16.41 -5.30
CA ILE A 205 -16.37 -17.85 -5.12
C ILE A 205 -16.25 -18.16 -3.63
N LEU A 206 -15.46 -17.38 -2.87
CA LEU A 206 -15.26 -17.57 -1.44
C LEU A 206 -16.56 -17.47 -0.64
N LYS A 207 -17.44 -16.54 -1.02
CA LYS A 207 -18.77 -16.39 -0.43
C LYS A 207 -19.62 -17.65 -0.58
N GLN A 208 -19.48 -18.37 -1.70
CA GLN A 208 -20.27 -19.56 -2.01
C GLN A 208 -19.64 -20.86 -1.47
N THR A 209 -18.32 -20.92 -1.29
CA THR A 209 -17.58 -22.12 -0.87
C THR A 209 -17.20 -22.10 0.62
N CYS A 210 -16.06 -21.51 0.98
CA CYS A 210 -15.44 -21.59 2.30
C CYS A 210 -16.06 -20.66 3.35
N PHE A 211 -16.65 -19.55 2.92
CA PHE A 211 -17.15 -18.52 3.80
C PHE A 211 -18.65 -18.32 3.54
N ARG A 212 -19.48 -19.30 3.91
CA ARG A 212 -20.95 -19.20 3.84
C ARG A 212 -21.51 -18.44 5.05
N GLY A 213 -22.54 -17.62 4.84
CA GLY A 213 -23.22 -16.84 5.89
C GLY A 213 -23.58 -15.41 5.45
N GLU A 214 -24.33 -14.69 6.26
CA GLU A 214 -24.60 -13.26 6.04
C GLU A 214 -23.54 -12.39 6.75
N PRO A 215 -23.11 -11.28 6.15
CA PRO A 215 -22.23 -10.33 6.85
C PRO A 215 -22.96 -9.76 8.08
N VAL A 216 -22.23 -9.58 9.17
CA VAL A 216 -22.78 -9.17 10.47
C VAL A 216 -23.53 -7.84 10.32
N PRO A 217 -24.75 -7.69 10.91
CA PRO A 217 -25.51 -6.46 10.80
C PRO A 217 -24.67 -5.26 11.25
N PHE A 218 -24.43 -4.35 10.32
CA PHE A 218 -23.64 -3.14 10.57
C PHE A 218 -24.51 -2.12 11.30
N VAL A 219 -24.57 -2.22 12.63
CA VAL A 219 -25.03 -1.13 13.48
C VAL A 219 -23.79 -0.34 13.89
N MET A 220 -23.55 0.77 13.19
CA MET A 220 -22.51 1.72 13.58
C MET A 220 -23.20 3.01 14.00
N GLU A 221 -23.14 3.32 15.29
CA GLU A 221 -23.45 4.68 15.76
C GLU A 221 -22.44 5.61 15.09
N LEU A 222 -22.92 6.58 14.29
CA LEU A 222 -22.03 7.49 13.59
C LEU A 222 -21.20 8.28 14.62
N PRO A 223 -19.85 8.14 14.62
CA PRO A 223 -19.03 8.91 15.53
C PRO A 223 -19.08 10.40 15.18
N ASN A 224 -19.08 11.25 16.21
CA ASN A 224 -19.00 12.70 16.04
C ASN A 224 -17.68 13.09 15.34
N TYR A 225 -17.73 14.10 14.46
CA TYR A 225 -16.55 14.65 13.78
C TYR A 225 -15.56 15.18 14.83
N ARG A 226 -14.38 14.57 14.92
CA ARG A 226 -13.31 15.03 15.82
C ARG A 226 -12.14 15.53 14.97
N LEU A 227 -11.47 16.57 15.43
CA LEU A 227 -10.24 17.02 14.78
C LEU A 227 -9.10 16.08 15.20
N PRO A 228 -8.26 15.60 14.27
CA PRO A 228 -7.12 14.74 14.58
C PRO A 228 -6.18 15.41 15.58
N SER A 229 -5.77 14.67 16.59
CA SER A 229 -4.76 15.16 17.54
C SER A 229 -3.37 15.02 16.89
N PRO A 230 -2.58 16.09 16.76
CA PRO A 230 -1.26 16.01 16.11
C PRO A 230 -0.31 15.01 16.78
N LYS A 231 -0.44 14.83 18.10
CA LYS A 231 0.32 13.86 18.88
C LYS A 231 -0.04 12.43 18.51
N SER A 232 -1.34 12.13 18.35
CA SER A 232 -1.83 10.80 17.96
C SER A 232 -1.36 10.43 16.55
N VAL A 233 -1.46 11.37 15.61
CA VAL A 233 -1.01 11.16 14.22
C VAL A 233 0.50 10.91 14.17
N GLY A 234 1.30 11.72 14.87
CA GLY A 234 2.75 11.56 14.91
C GLY A 234 3.20 10.24 15.53
N GLN A 235 2.55 9.82 16.63
CA GLN A 235 2.87 8.55 17.29
C GLN A 235 2.50 7.34 16.41
N LEU A 236 1.34 7.38 15.73
CA LEU A 236 0.93 6.33 14.81
C LEU A 236 1.92 6.21 13.64
N ILE A 237 2.32 7.34 13.05
CA ILE A 237 3.31 7.35 11.97
C ILE A 237 4.63 6.74 12.42
N TRP A 238 5.13 7.14 13.59
CA TRP A 238 6.38 6.62 14.13
C TRP A 238 6.32 5.10 14.35
N GLU A 239 5.24 4.61 14.95
CA GLU A 239 5.06 3.19 15.21
C GLU A 239 4.97 2.39 13.91
N LYS A 240 4.23 2.88 12.91
CA LYS A 240 4.12 2.23 11.60
C LYS A 240 5.43 2.28 10.80
N ALA A 241 6.17 3.38 10.86
CA ALA A 241 7.47 3.50 10.22
C ALA A 241 8.47 2.51 10.82
N ARG A 242 8.50 2.40 12.15
CA ARG A 242 9.35 1.45 12.88
C ARG A 242 8.98 0.00 12.54
N ASP A 243 7.69 -0.34 12.57
CA ASP A 243 7.21 -1.68 12.21
C ASP A 243 7.60 -2.05 10.77
N PHE A 244 7.49 -1.10 9.84
CA PHE A 244 7.89 -1.30 8.45
C PHE A 244 9.40 -1.55 8.36
N ILE A 245 10.23 -0.71 8.98
CA ILE A 245 11.69 -0.87 8.96
C ILE A 245 12.07 -2.24 9.54
N GLN A 246 11.57 -2.62 10.71
CA GLN A 246 11.98 -3.87 11.36
C GLN A 246 11.59 -5.12 10.55
N ARG A 247 10.38 -5.15 9.97
CA ARG A 247 9.89 -6.34 9.26
C ARG A 247 10.38 -6.40 7.82
N ALA A 248 10.35 -5.26 7.12
CA ALA A 248 10.76 -5.20 5.72
C ALA A 248 12.27 -5.38 5.59
N PHE A 249 13.07 -4.75 6.45
CA PHE A 249 14.53 -4.82 6.39
C PHE A 249 15.04 -6.25 6.47
N THR A 250 14.60 -7.04 7.47
CA THR A 250 15.10 -8.41 7.64
C THR A 250 14.77 -9.31 6.46
N ILE A 251 13.53 -9.24 5.95
CA ILE A 251 13.08 -10.08 4.84
C ILE A 251 13.78 -9.67 3.54
N ILE A 252 13.86 -8.37 3.26
CA ILE A 252 14.43 -7.84 2.03
C ILE A 252 15.95 -8.06 2.02
N PHE A 253 16.63 -7.80 3.14
CA PHE A 253 18.07 -8.05 3.25
C PHE A 253 18.42 -9.49 2.91
N VAL A 254 17.68 -10.47 3.46
CA VAL A 254 17.90 -11.88 3.15
C VAL A 254 17.60 -12.16 1.66
N ALA A 255 16.51 -11.61 1.12
CA ALA A 255 16.14 -11.80 -0.27
C ALA A 255 17.18 -11.20 -1.23
N THR A 256 17.70 -10.01 -0.96
CA THR A 256 18.68 -9.34 -1.84
C THR A 256 20.03 -10.03 -1.79
N VAL A 257 20.45 -10.55 -0.63
CA VAL A 257 21.65 -11.39 -0.52
C VAL A 257 21.49 -12.68 -1.33
N VAL A 258 20.32 -13.34 -1.25
CA VAL A 258 20.05 -14.57 -2.03
C VAL A 258 20.00 -14.27 -3.53
N ILE A 259 19.33 -13.19 -3.95
CA ILE A 259 19.26 -12.79 -5.36
C ILE A 259 20.67 -12.45 -5.88
N TRP A 260 21.44 -11.68 -5.11
CA TRP A 260 22.82 -11.36 -5.46
C TRP A 260 23.68 -12.62 -5.58
N PHE A 261 23.52 -13.57 -4.66
CA PHE A 261 24.24 -14.85 -4.72
C PHE A 261 23.89 -15.63 -5.99
N LEU A 262 22.60 -15.73 -6.33
CA LEU A 262 22.14 -16.41 -7.55
C LEU A 262 22.58 -15.70 -8.84
N GLN A 263 22.75 -14.38 -8.81
CA GLN A 263 23.22 -13.60 -9.96
C GLN A 263 24.75 -13.65 -10.12
N THR A 264 25.48 -13.64 -9.01
CA THR A 264 26.96 -13.64 -9.00
C THR A 264 27.52 -15.03 -9.24
N PHE A 265 26.91 -16.05 -8.66
CA PHE A 265 27.28 -17.45 -8.83
C PHE A 265 26.31 -18.11 -9.80
N ASP A 266 26.46 -17.77 -11.08
CA ASP A 266 25.76 -18.50 -12.13
C ASP A 266 26.24 -19.97 -12.12
N THR A 267 25.31 -20.91 -12.29
CA THR A 267 25.61 -22.34 -12.39
C THR A 267 26.37 -22.72 -13.67
N ARG A 268 26.64 -21.74 -14.54
CA ARG A 268 27.60 -21.87 -15.65
C ARG A 268 28.96 -21.32 -15.21
N LEU A 269 29.84 -22.25 -14.85
CA LEU A 269 31.30 -22.10 -14.82
C LEU A 269 31.82 -21.28 -16.00
#